data_AF-A0A2S6AS01-F1
#
_entry.id   AF-A0A2S6AS01-F1
#
_cell.length_a   1.000
_cell.length_b   1.000
_cell.length_c   1.000
_cell.angle_alpha   90.00
_cell.angle_beta   90.00
_cell.angle_gamma   90.00
#
_symmetry.space_group_name_H-M   'P 1'
#
loop_
_entity.id
_entity.type
_entity.pdbx_description
1 polymer ?
#
loop_
_entity_poly.entity_id
_entity_poly.type
_entity_poly.pdbx_seq_one_letter_code
_entity_poly.pdbx_strand_id
1 'polypeptide(L)'
;MTFTAAEHTYLTSQSLGRLATVTADGRPQLAPVGFRVNEDGTIDIGGPSPSAQRYRNVRGNPNVSLVVDDMTPDDPAEVKPGWGRGVEIRGVGEILDVDTPPVAPTWFAHTIIRIHPRRIRSWHIDPANPDGEARDVS
;
A
#
# COMPACT_ATOMS: atom_id res chain seq x y z
N MET A 1 -7.33 -5.74 14.48
CA MET A 1 -6.89 -4.55 13.73
C MET A 1 -5.67 -4.96 12.93
N THR A 2 -5.72 -4.86 11.61
CA THR A 2 -4.67 -5.37 10.70
C THR A 2 -3.36 -4.60 10.86
N PHE A 3 -3.45 -3.28 11.04
CA PHE A 3 -2.33 -2.36 11.28
C PHE A 3 -2.15 -2.03 12.76
N THR A 4 -0.91 -1.77 13.18
CA THR A 4 -0.66 -1.11 14.46
C THR A 4 -1.10 0.36 14.38
N ALA A 5 -1.19 1.04 15.53
CA ALA A 5 -1.52 2.46 15.56
C ALA A 5 -0.50 3.31 14.78
N ALA A 6 0.80 3.04 14.96
CA ALA A 6 1.87 3.76 14.25
C ALA A 6 1.79 3.54 12.73
N GLU A 7 1.55 2.30 12.29
CA GLU A 7 1.39 1.98 10.86
C GLU A 7 0.17 2.66 10.25
N HIS A 8 -0.98 2.64 10.94
CA HIS A 8 -2.18 3.29 10.46
C HIS A 8 -2.00 4.82 10.36
N THR A 9 -1.43 5.44 11.40
CA THR A 9 -1.09 6.89 11.40
C THR A 9 -0.15 7.24 10.25
N TYR A 10 0.89 6.45 10.03
CA TYR A 10 1.82 6.67 8.92
C TYR A 10 1.13 6.49 7.57
N LEU A 11 0.42 5.38 7.34
CA LEU A 11 -0.22 5.11 6.05
C LEU A 11 -1.27 6.17 5.68
N THR A 12 -2.01 6.70 6.66
CA THR A 12 -3.03 7.73 6.43
C THR A 12 -2.47 9.14 6.26
N SER A 13 -1.19 9.38 6.62
CA SER A 13 -0.51 10.65 6.31
C SER A 13 0.06 10.70 4.89
N GLN A 14 0.04 9.57 4.17
CA GLN A 14 0.67 9.43 2.86
C GLN A 14 -0.38 9.40 1.75
N SER A 15 -0.02 9.91 0.56
CA SER A 15 -0.92 9.98 -0.61
C SER A 15 -0.44 9.13 -1.79
N LEU A 16 0.76 8.57 -1.72
CA LEU A 16 1.41 7.85 -2.80
C LEU A 16 2.04 6.55 -2.29
N GLY A 17 1.84 5.47 -3.03
CA GLY A 17 2.52 4.20 -2.82
C GLY A 17 3.07 3.63 -4.12
N ARG A 18 3.83 2.54 -4.01
CA ARG A 18 4.45 1.81 -5.11
C ARG A 18 3.89 0.39 -5.12
N LEU A 19 3.06 0.09 -6.10
CA LEU A 19 2.45 -1.22 -6.24
C LEU A 19 3.29 -2.10 -7.17
N ALA A 20 3.78 -3.21 -6.63
CA ALA A 20 4.34 -4.31 -7.38
C ALA A 20 3.24 -5.34 -7.70
N THR A 21 3.14 -5.69 -8.97
CA THR A 21 2.29 -6.78 -9.47
C THR A 21 3.11 -7.67 -10.39
N VAL A 22 2.65 -8.89 -10.68
CA VAL A 22 3.38 -9.84 -11.52
C VAL A 22 2.43 -10.39 -12.58
N THR A 23 2.90 -10.55 -13.81
CA THR A 23 2.14 -11.25 -14.84
C THR A 23 1.98 -12.74 -14.50
N ALA A 24 1.06 -13.43 -15.18
CA ALA A 24 0.89 -14.87 -15.02
C ALA A 24 2.16 -15.67 -15.38
N ASP A 25 3.00 -15.17 -16.29
CA ASP A 25 4.28 -15.76 -16.68
C ASP A 25 5.48 -15.27 -15.82
N GLY A 26 5.23 -14.56 -14.72
CA GLY A 26 6.27 -14.23 -13.74
C GLY A 26 7.05 -12.93 -13.99
N ARG A 27 6.60 -12.05 -14.88
CA ARG A 27 7.26 -10.76 -15.15
C ARG A 27 6.78 -9.69 -14.16
N PRO A 28 7.67 -9.06 -13.39
CA PRO A 28 7.28 -8.05 -12.42
C PRO A 28 6.96 -6.71 -13.11
N GLN A 29 6.03 -5.97 -12.53
CA GLN A 29 5.74 -4.58 -12.85
C GLN A 29 5.65 -3.77 -11.56
N LEU A 30 6.30 -2.61 -11.52
CA LEU A 30 6.13 -1.60 -10.48
C LEU A 30 5.40 -0.39 -11.05
N ALA A 31 4.45 0.17 -10.30
CA ALA A 31 3.79 1.43 -10.67
C ALA A 31 3.49 2.30 -9.44
N PRO A 32 3.66 3.63 -9.53
CA PRO A 32 3.14 4.54 -8.51
C PRO A 32 1.61 4.54 -8.52
N VAL A 33 0.99 4.57 -7.35
CA VAL A 33 -0.46 4.53 -7.18
C VAL A 33 -0.93 5.42 -6.04
N GLY A 34 -2.13 6.01 -6.20
CA GLY A 34 -2.89 6.55 -5.08
C GLY A 34 -3.65 5.43 -4.38
N PHE A 35 -3.78 5.53 -3.07
CA PHE A 35 -4.42 4.49 -2.25
C PHE A 35 -5.27 5.08 -1.12
N ARG A 36 -6.13 4.24 -0.53
CA ARG A 36 -6.87 4.52 0.70
C ARG A 36 -6.78 3.30 1.61
N VAL A 37 -6.53 3.52 2.90
CA VAL A 37 -6.67 2.49 3.94
C VAL A 37 -8.13 2.49 4.41
N ASN A 38 -8.76 1.31 4.44
CA ASN A 38 -10.13 1.14 4.91
C ASN A 38 -10.14 0.74 6.39
N GLU A 39 -11.28 0.90 7.06
CA GLU A 39 -11.45 0.58 8.49
C GLU A 39 -11.24 -0.91 8.80
N ASP A 40 -11.58 -1.79 7.87
CA ASP A 40 -11.36 -3.23 7.98
C ASP A 40 -9.90 -3.67 7.74
N GLY A 41 -9.02 -2.71 7.44
CA GLY A 41 -7.60 -2.95 7.17
C GLY A 41 -7.28 -3.36 5.74
N THR A 42 -8.25 -3.40 4.83
CA THR A 42 -7.98 -3.53 3.39
C THR A 42 -7.46 -2.21 2.80
N ILE A 43 -6.84 -2.28 1.61
CA ILE A 43 -6.30 -1.11 0.93
C ILE A 43 -6.90 -1.00 -0.47
N ASP A 44 -7.55 0.12 -0.76
CA ASP A 44 -8.09 0.39 -2.09
C ASP A 44 -7.03 1.11 -2.94
N ILE A 45 -6.69 0.53 -4.08
CA ILE A 45 -5.81 1.13 -5.08
C ILE A 45 -6.64 1.68 -6.23
N GLY A 46 -6.56 3.00 -6.41
CA GLY A 46 -7.30 3.71 -7.45
C GLY A 46 -6.50 4.01 -8.72
N GLY A 47 -7.17 4.69 -9.65
CA GLY A 47 -6.54 5.35 -10.79
C GLY A 47 -7.49 5.54 -11.96
N PRO A 48 -7.07 6.24 -13.02
CA PRO A 48 -7.96 6.63 -14.11
C PRO A 48 -8.23 5.51 -15.14
N SER A 49 -7.41 4.45 -15.15
CA SER A 49 -7.45 3.42 -16.21
C SER A 49 -7.64 2.01 -15.64
N PRO A 50 -8.87 1.47 -15.64
CA PRO A 50 -9.15 0.09 -15.20
C PRO A 50 -8.68 -0.96 -16.21
N SER A 51 -8.13 -0.53 -17.35
CA SER A 51 -7.46 -1.36 -18.35
C SER A 51 -5.92 -1.36 -18.22
N ALA A 52 -5.36 -0.72 -17.19
CA ALA A 52 -3.92 -0.70 -16.97
C ALA A 52 -3.34 -2.10 -16.70
N GLN A 53 -2.04 -2.28 -16.97
CA GLN A 53 -1.35 -3.58 -16.85
C GLN A 53 -1.49 -4.21 -15.46
N ARG A 54 -1.50 -3.43 -14.37
CA ARG A 54 -1.72 -3.93 -13.00
C ARG A 54 -3.02 -4.75 -12.85
N TYR A 55 -4.10 -4.37 -13.54
CA TYR A 55 -5.36 -5.12 -13.51
C TYR A 55 -5.25 -6.44 -14.29
N ARG A 56 -4.54 -6.44 -15.43
CA ARG A 56 -4.25 -7.69 -16.15
C ARG A 56 -3.39 -8.64 -15.32
N ASN A 57 -2.39 -8.09 -14.63
CA ASN A 57 -1.52 -8.84 -13.73
C ASN A 57 -2.33 -9.48 -12.61
N VAL A 58 -3.11 -8.70 -11.86
CA VAL A 58 -3.94 -9.21 -10.74
C VAL A 58 -4.93 -10.29 -11.19
N ARG A 59 -5.52 -10.19 -12.39
CA ARG A 59 -6.38 -11.26 -12.94
C ARG A 59 -5.65 -12.59 -13.15
N GLY A 60 -4.38 -12.56 -13.55
CA GLY A 60 -3.58 -13.76 -13.81
C GLY A 60 -2.77 -14.26 -12.62
N ASN A 61 -2.40 -13.36 -11.71
CA ASN A 61 -1.67 -13.62 -10.48
C ASN A 61 -2.07 -12.56 -9.44
N PRO A 62 -2.87 -12.91 -8.42
CA PRO A 62 -3.41 -11.92 -7.49
C PRO A 62 -2.40 -11.51 -6.41
N ASN A 63 -1.18 -12.08 -6.37
CA ASN A 63 -0.18 -11.69 -5.38
C ASN A 63 0.38 -10.30 -5.70
N VAL A 64 0.35 -9.41 -4.69
CA VAL A 64 0.83 -8.03 -4.81
C VAL A 64 1.67 -7.61 -3.61
N SER A 65 2.53 -6.61 -3.81
CA SER A 65 3.21 -5.90 -2.72
C SER A 65 3.02 -4.39 -2.91
N LEU A 66 2.57 -3.69 -1.89
CA LEU A 66 2.49 -2.24 -1.84
C LEU A 66 3.55 -1.72 -0.87
N VAL A 67 4.40 -0.82 -1.33
CA VAL A 67 5.29 -0.05 -0.46
C VAL A 67 4.79 1.38 -0.36
N VAL A 68 4.67 1.88 0.86
CA VAL A 68 4.47 3.30 1.16
C VAL A 68 5.70 3.76 1.92
N ASP A 69 6.45 4.69 1.32
CA ASP A 69 7.74 5.13 1.83
C ASP A 69 8.02 6.60 1.50
N ASP A 70 8.76 7.23 2.40
CA ASP A 70 9.33 8.56 2.30
C ASP A 70 10.65 8.61 3.10
N MET A 71 11.25 9.80 3.16
CA MET A 71 12.41 10.05 4.01
C MET A 71 11.95 10.62 5.34
N THR A 72 12.47 10.08 6.44
CA THR A 72 12.39 10.76 7.74
C THR A 72 13.03 12.15 7.61
N PRO A 73 12.38 13.23 8.08
CA PRO A 73 13.03 14.53 8.16
C PRO A 73 14.36 14.46 8.93
N ASP A 74 15.32 15.29 8.53
CA ASP A 74 16.62 15.39 9.20
C ASP A 74 16.51 16.30 10.45
N ASP A 75 15.73 15.86 11.43
CA ASP A 75 15.49 16.52 12.72
C ASP A 75 15.77 15.53 13.87
N PRO A 76 16.56 15.90 14.90
CA PRO A 76 16.87 15.03 16.04
C PRO A 76 15.66 14.47 16.81
N ALA A 77 14.48 15.09 16.71
CA ALA A 77 13.25 14.61 17.33
C ALA A 77 12.57 13.47 16.54
N GLU A 78 12.99 13.21 15.30
CA GLU A 78 12.42 12.19 14.44
C GLU A 78 13.02 10.80 14.66
N VAL A 79 12.30 9.77 14.22
CA VAL A 79 12.77 8.38 14.28
C VAL A 79 13.79 8.12 13.17
N LYS A 80 15.05 7.87 13.55
CA LYS A 80 16.18 7.64 12.63
C LYS A 80 16.32 8.79 11.60
N PRO A 81 16.70 10.00 12.03
CA PRO A 81 16.73 11.20 11.18
C PRO A 81 17.60 11.01 9.93
N GLY A 82 17.10 11.39 8.76
CA GLY A 82 17.79 11.25 7.48
C GLY A 82 17.76 9.85 6.85
N TRP A 83 17.03 8.89 7.42
CA TRP A 83 16.86 7.53 6.87
C TRP A 83 15.54 7.40 6.13
N GLY A 84 15.42 6.37 5.27
CA GLY A 84 14.12 6.00 4.70
C GLY A 84 13.24 5.36 5.77
N ARG A 85 11.94 5.63 5.73
CA ARG A 85 10.91 5.02 6.59
C ARG A 85 9.75 4.50 5.73
N GLY A 86 8.96 3.58 6.27
CA GLY A 86 7.83 3.09 5.50
C GLY A 86 7.17 1.81 6.00
N VAL A 87 6.24 1.35 5.18
CA VAL A 87 5.48 0.12 5.36
C VAL A 87 5.39 -0.63 4.03
N GLU A 88 5.75 -1.91 4.04
CA GLU A 88 5.43 -2.88 2.99
C GLU A 88 4.19 -3.67 3.41
N ILE A 89 3.19 -3.74 2.53
CA ILE A 89 2.02 -4.60 2.63
C ILE A 89 2.06 -5.62 1.49
N ARG A 90 2.26 -6.88 1.84
CA ARG A 90 2.10 -8.01 0.92
C ARG A 90 0.74 -8.64 1.12
N GLY A 91 0.08 -8.99 0.02
CA GLY A 91 -1.28 -9.49 0.09
C GLY A 91 -1.82 -10.01 -1.23
N VAL A 92 -3.15 -10.16 -1.25
CA VAL A 92 -3.91 -10.62 -2.42
C VAL A 92 -4.72 -9.44 -2.95
N GLY A 93 -4.56 -9.14 -4.24
CA GLY A 93 -5.36 -8.15 -4.95
C GLY A 93 -6.67 -8.76 -5.45
N GLU A 94 -7.77 -8.07 -5.18
CA GLU A 94 -9.12 -8.34 -5.69
C GLU A 94 -9.56 -7.17 -6.58
N ILE A 95 -10.11 -7.45 -7.75
CA ILE A 95 -10.68 -6.41 -8.61
C ILE A 95 -12.18 -6.34 -8.35
N LEU A 96 -12.67 -5.16 -7.97
CA LEU A 96 -14.07 -4.93 -7.65
C LEU A 96 -14.46 -3.49 -7.96
N ASP A 97 -15.77 -3.25 -8.05
CA ASP A 97 -16.34 -1.91 -8.22
C ASP A 97 -16.74 -1.32 -6.86
N VAL A 98 -16.43 -0.05 -6.64
CA VAL A 98 -16.83 0.71 -5.45
C VAL A 98 -17.66 1.93 -5.81
N ASP A 99 -18.53 2.36 -4.90
CA ASP A 99 -19.34 3.56 -5.08
C ASP A 99 -18.49 4.84 -5.08
N THR A 100 -17.45 4.87 -4.23
CA THR A 100 -16.54 6.02 -4.10
C THR A 100 -15.10 5.56 -4.27
N PRO A 101 -14.44 5.86 -5.41
CA PRO A 101 -13.06 5.47 -5.62
C PRO A 101 -12.11 6.29 -4.74
N PRO A 102 -10.92 5.77 -4.42
CA PRO A 102 -10.02 6.39 -3.46
C PRO A 102 -9.35 7.64 -4.05
N VAL A 103 -8.90 8.56 -3.19
CA VAL A 103 -8.11 9.77 -3.50
C VAL A 103 -8.83 10.83 -4.36
N ALA A 104 -9.24 10.51 -5.58
CA ALA A 104 -9.80 11.48 -6.53
C ALA A 104 -11.12 10.99 -7.17
N PRO A 105 -12.26 11.08 -6.45
CA PRO A 105 -13.56 10.54 -6.88
C PRO A 105 -14.06 11.03 -8.24
N THR A 106 -13.72 12.26 -8.62
CA THR A 106 -14.16 12.87 -9.87
C THR A 106 -13.35 12.44 -11.10
N TRP A 107 -12.21 11.77 -10.90
CA TRP A 107 -11.28 11.41 -11.98
C TRP A 107 -10.93 9.93 -12.02
N PHE A 108 -10.96 9.24 -10.88
CA PHE A 108 -10.62 7.82 -10.81
C PHE A 108 -11.80 6.94 -11.20
N ALA A 109 -11.49 5.80 -11.82
CA ALA A 109 -12.50 4.80 -12.15
C ALA A 109 -13.02 4.12 -10.88
N HIS A 110 -14.29 3.68 -10.92
CA HIS A 110 -14.93 2.94 -9.83
C HIS A 110 -14.38 1.51 -9.67
N THR A 111 -13.83 0.94 -10.75
CA THR A 111 -13.13 -0.35 -10.70
C THR A 111 -11.74 -0.18 -10.11
N ILE A 112 -11.53 -0.75 -8.93
CA ILE A 112 -10.29 -0.65 -8.16
C ILE A 112 -9.59 -2.00 -8.02
N ILE A 113 -8.38 -1.99 -7.44
CA ILE A 113 -7.77 -3.18 -6.86
C ILE A 113 -7.81 -3.03 -5.35
N ARG A 114 -8.54 -3.89 -4.64
CA ARG A 114 -8.50 -4.00 -3.18
C ARG A 114 -7.44 -4.99 -2.76
N ILE A 115 -6.50 -4.58 -1.91
CA ILE A 115 -5.50 -5.45 -1.33
C ILE A 115 -6.03 -5.96 0.01
N HIS A 116 -6.01 -7.27 0.16
CA HIS A 116 -6.21 -7.99 1.40
C HIS A 116 -4.84 -8.33 2.00
N PRO A 117 -4.38 -7.61 3.04
CA PRO A 117 -3.05 -7.83 3.61
C PRO A 117 -2.88 -9.26 4.12
N ARG A 118 -1.68 -9.81 3.93
CA ARG A 118 -1.24 -11.12 4.45
C ARG A 118 0.03 -11.01 5.26
N ARG A 119 0.85 -10.01 4.96
CA ARG A 119 2.07 -9.72 5.70
C ARG A 119 2.36 -8.23 5.66
N ILE A 120 2.73 -7.70 6.82
CA ILE A 120 3.12 -6.29 6.98
C ILE A 120 4.55 -6.26 7.48
N ARG A 121 5.35 -5.35 6.92
CA ARG A 121 6.65 -4.97 7.43
C ARG A 121 6.73 -3.46 7.53
N SER A 122 7.08 -2.93 8.70
CA SER A 122 7.31 -1.51 8.90
C SER A 122 8.76 -1.26 9.31
N TRP A 123 9.25 -0.04 9.09
CA TRP A 123 10.57 0.40 9.54
C TRP A 123 10.58 1.91 9.80
N HIS A 124 11.22 2.32 10.89
CA HIS A 124 11.53 3.71 11.22
C HIS A 124 10.31 4.66 11.33
N ILE A 125 9.13 4.15 11.64
CA ILE A 125 7.89 4.94 11.81
C ILE A 125 7.41 5.01 13.26
N ASP A 126 7.94 4.14 14.14
CA ASP A 126 7.49 4.01 15.52
C ASP A 126 8.64 4.29 16.49
N PRO A 127 8.57 5.34 17.32
CA PRO A 127 9.57 5.60 18.36
C PRO A 127 9.69 4.48 19.40
N ALA A 128 8.61 3.73 19.66
CA ALA A 128 8.61 2.61 20.60
C ALA A 128 9.26 1.34 20.00
N ASN A 129 9.31 1.24 18.67
CA ASN A 129 10.02 0.18 17.96
C ASN A 129 10.78 0.73 16.73
N PRO A 130 11.90 1.44 16.95
CA PRO A 130 12.58 2.18 15.88
C PRO A 130 13.10 1.33 14.73
N ASP A 131 13.42 0.06 14.96
CA ASP A 131 13.89 -0.86 13.91
C ASP A 131 12.73 -1.50 13.12
N GLY A 132 11.49 -1.32 13.61
CA GLY A 132 10.27 -1.84 13.01
C GLY A 132 10.04 -3.33 13.27
N GLU A 133 9.06 -3.89 12.58
CA GLU A 133 8.72 -5.30 12.71
C GLU A 133 8.19 -5.87 11.40
N ALA A 134 8.13 -7.21 11.32
CA ALA A 134 7.45 -7.91 10.24
C ALA A 134 6.57 -9.02 10.82
N ARG A 135 5.30 -9.03 10.45
CA ARG A 135 4.32 -10.00 10.94
C ARG A 135 3.35 -10.43 9.86
N ASP A 136 2.90 -11.67 9.96
CA ASP A 136 1.78 -12.16 9.15
C ASP A 136 0.46 -11.65 9.75
N VAL A 137 -0.51 -11.41 8.88
CA VAL A 137 -1.85 -10.93 9.22
C VAL A 137 -2.89 -11.76 8.46
N SER A 138 -4.09 -11.85 9.02
CA SER A 138 -5.19 -12.71 8.56
C SER A 138 -5.93 -12.15 7.35
#